data_AF-A0A2S8ZVS4-F1
#
_entry.id   AF-A0A2S8ZVS4-F1
#
_cell.length_a   1.000
_cell.length_b   1.000
_cell.length_c   1.000
_cell.angle_alpha   90.00
_cell.angle_beta   90.00
_cell.angle_gamma   90.00
#
_symmetry.space_group_name_H-M   'P 1'
#
loop_
_entity.id
_entity.type
_entity.pdbx_description
1 polymer ?
#
loop_
_entity_poly.entity_id
_entity_poly.type
_entity_poly.pdbx_seq_one_letter_code
_entity_poly.pdbx_strand_id
1 'polypeptide(L)'
;MHQFYSIRNTFALKCVFIVLITFTFKNLISQNHTIDSLLEASQSDLQSGELKRVLAKQNIILKESIKKNYSKGIARSYLFSGKCYMKLGDCGKALFFFNNALNEKYAQLDMDLKSEIITNIGNCYHQQSLYNDALEKYREAIRLGELSEEINYIKAKNYNNIGNLYETVKTPKDSAYYYYCKAYYYFKSDYKNTQTQKKNTIGATICTNLGEVWSTNSRIDSSKYYFNKAALYNNKAKDITLGAVLEQKIGVLYYHSHDYKTAEYHLEKAKTVFEEKEDIYKLSESYTLLIKLNKILGNEKKQTEYKDLLFTIEKKINAIQGSARAATLDNVIKEKNEVFRKKEIRLYWIITIILLITLLVIIFSVYSHKRKKDSSFLTLQKERDIIQQKEIETTELKLKINESFDEVVQLAKDNSPEFFIRFQEVYPQVCSAILKINPQLISSELKFCALLFLNFSTKDIAEYTFTSPKTVQNRKNGIRKKLNIPSDTDLYLWFKNL
;
A
#
# COMPACT_ATOMS: atom_id res chain seq x y z
N MET A 1 -18.46 61.49 -29.01
CA MET A 1 -17.31 61.72 -28.10
C MET A 1 -17.29 60.83 -26.84
N HIS A 2 -18.42 60.37 -26.29
CA HIS A 2 -18.42 59.58 -25.04
C HIS A 2 -17.82 58.15 -25.13
N GLN A 3 -17.91 57.45 -26.28
CA GLN A 3 -17.37 56.08 -26.42
C GLN A 3 -15.83 56.03 -26.46
N PHE A 4 -15.16 57.06 -26.98
CA PHE A 4 -13.69 57.11 -27.05
C PHE A 4 -13.03 57.34 -25.68
N TYR A 5 -13.72 58.00 -24.74
CA TYR A 5 -13.22 58.24 -23.39
C TYR A 5 -13.23 56.95 -22.52
N SER A 6 -14.21 56.07 -22.72
CA SER A 6 -14.35 54.79 -21.99
C SER A 6 -13.23 53.79 -22.35
N ILE A 7 -12.89 53.68 -23.63
CA ILE A 7 -11.86 52.75 -24.13
C ILE A 7 -10.45 53.20 -23.70
N ARG A 8 -10.20 54.51 -23.68
CA ARG A 8 -8.89 55.06 -23.26
C ARG A 8 -8.65 54.90 -21.76
N ASN A 9 -9.69 55.04 -20.93
CA ASN A 9 -9.61 54.79 -19.49
C ASN A 9 -9.37 53.31 -19.16
N THR A 10 -9.99 52.38 -19.90
CA THR A 10 -9.78 50.94 -19.69
C THR A 10 -8.40 50.46 -20.13
N PHE A 11 -7.82 51.03 -21.19
CA PHE A 11 -6.45 50.75 -21.61
C PHE A 11 -5.42 51.32 -20.61
N ALA A 12 -5.61 52.56 -20.15
CA ALA A 12 -4.75 53.17 -19.13
C ALA A 12 -4.79 52.39 -17.81
N LEU A 13 -5.97 51.92 -17.36
CA LEU A 13 -6.10 51.07 -16.17
C LEU A 13 -5.35 49.74 -16.33
N LYS A 14 -5.43 49.10 -17.50
CA LYS A 14 -4.71 47.85 -17.78
C LYS A 14 -3.19 48.06 -17.77
N CYS A 15 -2.70 49.17 -18.34
CA CYS A 15 -1.27 49.51 -18.28
C CYS A 15 -0.80 49.79 -16.85
N VAL A 16 -1.58 50.51 -16.05
CA VAL A 16 -1.26 50.75 -14.62
C VAL A 16 -1.26 49.44 -13.84
N PHE A 17 -2.19 48.52 -14.11
CA PHE A 17 -2.24 47.20 -13.47
C PHE A 17 -1.04 46.32 -13.85
N ILE A 18 -0.61 46.33 -15.12
CA ILE A 18 0.59 45.60 -15.57
C ILE A 18 1.87 46.21 -14.96
N VAL A 19 1.96 47.54 -14.85
CA VAL A 19 3.10 48.21 -14.20
C VAL A 19 3.12 47.91 -12.69
N LEU A 20 1.97 47.87 -12.02
CA LEU A 20 1.87 47.49 -10.60
C LEU A 20 2.22 46.01 -10.39
N ILE A 21 1.80 45.11 -11.27
CA ILE A 21 2.19 43.68 -11.23
C ILE A 21 3.70 43.56 -11.44
N THR A 22 4.26 44.17 -12.48
CA THR A 22 5.71 44.07 -12.75
C THR A 22 6.55 44.72 -11.64
N PHE A 23 6.09 45.81 -11.03
CA PHE A 23 6.75 46.45 -9.89
C PHE A 23 6.66 45.60 -8.61
N THR A 24 5.51 44.99 -8.32
CA THR A 24 5.35 44.08 -7.17
C THR A 24 6.16 42.79 -7.34
N PHE A 25 6.22 42.21 -8.55
CA PHE A 25 7.08 41.08 -8.85
C PHE A 25 8.57 41.43 -8.75
N LYS A 26 8.99 42.60 -9.25
CA LYS A 26 10.39 43.05 -9.15
C LYS A 26 10.81 43.28 -7.70
N ASN A 27 9.93 43.86 -6.88
CA ASN A 27 10.17 44.00 -5.44
C ASN A 27 10.21 42.65 -4.70
N LEU A 28 9.33 41.71 -5.05
CA LEU A 28 9.35 40.35 -4.46
C LEU A 28 10.64 39.60 -4.81
N ILE A 29 11.08 39.66 -6.08
CA ILE A 29 12.34 39.06 -6.54
C ILE A 29 13.54 39.70 -5.84
N SER A 30 13.60 41.03 -5.79
CA SER A 30 14.66 41.77 -5.10
C SER A 30 14.74 41.44 -3.60
N GLN A 31 13.59 41.21 -2.94
CA GLN A 31 13.54 40.86 -1.53
C GLN A 31 13.81 39.38 -1.23
N ASN A 32 13.73 38.50 -2.23
CA ASN A 32 14.19 37.11 -2.11
C ASN A 32 15.70 37.01 -2.32
N HIS A 33 16.28 37.87 -3.16
CA HIS A 33 17.74 37.99 -3.30
C HIS A 33 18.44 38.39 -2.00
N THR A 34 17.82 39.24 -1.17
CA THR A 34 18.38 39.58 0.15
C THR A 34 18.38 38.39 1.11
N ILE A 35 17.33 37.56 1.09
CA ILE A 35 17.26 36.32 1.87
C ILE A 35 18.33 35.33 1.41
N ASP A 36 18.49 35.15 0.09
CA ASP A 36 19.50 34.24 -0.47
C ASP A 36 20.92 34.70 -0.11
N SER A 37 21.21 36.00 -0.15
CA SER A 37 22.51 36.55 0.30
C SER A 37 22.77 36.31 1.79
N LEU A 38 21.75 36.47 2.64
CA LEU A 38 21.87 36.17 4.07
C LEU A 38 22.10 34.68 4.34
N LEU A 39 21.52 33.80 3.54
CA LEU A 39 21.76 32.34 3.60
C LEU A 39 23.19 31.99 3.18
N GLU A 40 23.74 32.63 2.15
CA GLU A 40 25.15 32.47 1.76
C GLU A 40 26.11 32.94 2.85
N ALA A 41 25.84 34.10 3.47
CA ALA A 41 26.62 34.56 4.61
C ALA A 41 26.54 33.59 5.80
N SER A 42 25.39 32.94 5.99
CA SER A 42 25.20 31.93 7.04
C SER A 42 26.03 30.68 6.81
N GLN A 43 26.22 30.27 5.56
CA GLN A 43 27.12 29.17 5.20
C GLN A 43 28.57 29.48 5.57
N SER A 44 29.04 30.70 5.30
CA SER A 44 30.39 31.14 5.67
C SER A 44 30.56 31.17 7.19
N ASP A 45 29.61 31.75 7.92
CA ASP A 45 29.65 31.82 9.39
C ASP A 45 29.63 30.42 10.04
N LEU A 46 28.88 29.47 9.44
CA LEU A 46 28.82 28.09 9.91
C LEU A 46 30.18 27.37 9.76
N GLN A 47 30.91 27.65 8.67
CA GLN A 47 32.25 27.13 8.45
C GLN A 47 33.26 27.73 9.42
N SER A 48 33.17 29.04 9.68
CA SER A 48 34.04 29.71 10.66
C SER A 48 33.71 29.38 12.12
N GLY A 49 32.72 28.52 12.39
CA GLY A 49 32.36 28.06 13.75
C GLY A 49 31.47 29.02 14.54
N GLU A 50 30.91 30.06 13.91
CA GLU A 50 30.15 31.12 14.59
C GLU A 50 28.68 30.72 14.86
N LEU A 51 28.47 29.60 15.56
CA LEU A 51 27.16 28.93 15.65
C LEU A 51 26.05 29.82 16.22
N LYS A 52 26.34 30.61 17.27
CA LYS A 52 25.40 31.55 17.89
C LYS A 52 24.93 32.61 16.89
N ARG A 53 25.87 33.17 16.11
CA ARG A 53 25.58 34.16 15.07
C ARG A 53 24.72 33.56 13.95
N VAL A 54 25.04 32.34 13.52
CA VAL A 54 24.26 31.63 12.49
C VAL A 54 22.83 31.41 12.96
N LEU A 55 22.62 30.95 14.20
CA LEU A 55 21.28 30.74 14.77
C LEU A 55 20.48 32.04 14.87
N ALA A 56 21.09 33.12 15.34
CA ALA A 56 20.44 34.43 15.39
C ALA A 56 20.01 34.90 13.98
N LYS A 57 20.89 34.74 12.98
CA LYS A 57 20.55 35.03 11.58
C LYS A 57 19.42 34.14 11.07
N GLN A 58 19.45 32.83 11.32
CA GLN A 58 18.40 31.92 10.84
C GLN A 58 17.03 32.28 11.41
N ASN A 59 16.93 32.72 12.66
CA ASN A 59 15.66 33.17 13.22
C ASN A 59 15.07 34.37 12.46
N ILE A 60 15.92 35.32 12.04
CA ILE A 60 15.50 36.49 11.26
C ILE A 60 15.09 36.05 9.84
N ILE A 61 15.93 35.26 9.17
CA ILE A 61 15.69 34.76 7.81
C ILE A 61 14.41 33.92 7.76
N LEU A 62 14.19 33.04 8.74
CA LEU A 62 13.01 32.19 8.85
C LEU A 62 11.74 33.03 9.01
N LYS A 63 11.74 34.00 9.92
CA LYS A 63 10.59 34.90 10.14
C LYS A 63 10.21 35.66 8.88
N GLU A 64 11.20 36.22 8.18
CA GLU A 64 11.00 36.94 6.92
C GLU A 64 10.53 36.01 5.79
N SER A 65 11.09 34.80 5.72
CA SER A 65 10.72 33.81 4.70
C SER A 65 9.29 33.31 4.89
N ILE A 66 8.85 33.09 6.14
CA ILE A 66 7.45 32.74 6.46
C ILE A 66 6.50 33.87 6.04
N LYS A 67 6.81 35.12 6.42
CA LYS A 67 5.99 36.29 6.04
C LYS A 67 5.82 36.41 4.52
N LYS A 68 6.83 36.00 3.75
CA LYS A 68 6.86 36.05 2.29
C LYS A 68 6.42 34.76 1.59
N ASN A 69 6.04 33.72 2.33
CA ASN A 69 5.78 32.37 1.80
C ASN A 69 6.93 31.82 0.92
N TYR A 70 8.17 32.16 1.28
CA TYR A 70 9.36 31.79 0.52
C TYR A 70 9.93 30.45 0.99
N SER A 71 9.39 29.35 0.46
CA SER A 71 9.71 27.98 0.92
C SER A 71 11.20 27.62 0.83
N LYS A 72 11.95 28.12 -0.17
CA LYS A 72 13.41 27.93 -0.25
C LYS A 72 14.13 28.54 0.96
N GLY A 73 13.75 29.75 1.35
CA GLY A 73 14.30 30.44 2.51
C GLY A 73 13.98 29.71 3.82
N ILE A 74 12.74 29.21 3.96
CA ILE A 74 12.30 28.42 5.11
C ILE A 74 13.11 27.12 5.22
N ALA A 75 13.15 26.33 4.14
CA ALA A 75 13.83 25.04 4.10
C ALA A 75 15.33 25.16 4.40
N ARG A 76 16.00 26.14 3.78
CA ARG A 76 17.44 26.40 4.03
C ARG A 76 17.68 26.91 5.44
N SER A 77 16.81 27.78 5.99
CA SER A 77 16.94 28.25 7.38
C SER A 77 16.87 27.08 8.37
N TYR A 78 15.91 26.17 8.17
CA TYR A 78 15.83 24.96 8.97
C TYR A 78 17.06 24.05 8.82
N LEU A 79 17.57 23.86 7.60
CA LEU A 79 18.82 23.11 7.38
C LEU A 79 20.00 23.74 8.15
N PHE A 80 20.19 25.06 8.10
CA PHE A 80 21.27 25.74 8.81
C PHE A 80 21.12 25.64 10.32
N SER A 81 19.91 25.85 10.85
CA SER A 81 19.63 25.65 12.28
C SER A 81 19.93 24.21 12.72
N GLY A 82 19.52 23.22 11.94
CA GLY A 82 19.80 21.81 12.21
C GLY A 82 21.31 21.51 12.23
N LYS A 83 22.07 22.04 11.26
CA LYS A 83 23.55 21.91 11.24
C LYS A 83 24.20 22.54 12.49
N CYS A 84 23.71 23.68 12.95
CA CYS A 84 24.19 24.30 14.19
C CYS A 84 23.93 23.42 15.40
N TYR A 85 22.69 22.94 15.59
CA TYR A 85 22.37 22.06 16.72
C TYR A 85 23.14 20.74 16.68
N MET A 86 23.38 20.19 15.49
CA MET A 86 24.24 19.01 15.32
C MET A 86 25.70 19.27 15.73
N LYS A 87 26.27 20.43 15.37
CA LYS A 87 27.61 20.84 15.83
C LYS A 87 27.67 21.09 17.33
N LEU A 88 26.58 21.57 17.93
CA LEU A 88 26.42 21.67 19.39
C LEU A 88 26.19 20.30 20.06
N GLY A 89 26.00 19.23 19.28
CA GLY A 89 25.72 17.87 19.75
C GLY A 89 24.27 17.63 20.19
N ASP A 90 23.38 18.60 20.04
CA ASP A 90 21.94 18.45 20.28
C ASP A 90 21.27 17.83 19.05
N CYS A 91 21.45 16.52 18.89
CA CYS A 91 20.89 15.77 17.76
C CYS A 91 19.36 15.78 17.74
N GLY A 92 18.70 15.96 18.89
CA GLY A 92 17.24 15.97 19.00
C GLY A 92 16.65 17.20 18.32
N LYS A 93 17.19 18.39 18.64
CA LYS A 93 16.82 19.62 17.95
C LYS A 93 17.29 19.60 16.50
N ALA A 94 18.46 19.06 16.21
CA ALA A 94 18.94 18.95 14.84
C ALA A 94 17.96 18.16 13.96
N LEU A 95 17.53 16.97 14.41
CA LEU A 95 16.54 16.15 13.72
C LEU A 95 15.19 16.87 13.58
N PHE A 96 14.73 17.59 14.61
CA PHE A 96 13.53 18.41 14.51
C PHE A 96 13.62 19.41 13.35
N PHE A 97 14.72 20.16 13.27
CA PHE A 97 14.91 21.14 12.20
C PHE A 97 15.07 20.47 10.83
N PHE A 98 15.81 19.37 10.73
CA PHE A 98 15.94 18.63 9.46
C PHE A 98 14.60 18.07 8.97
N ASN A 99 13.76 17.54 9.86
CA ASN A 99 12.44 17.03 9.48
C ASN A 99 11.50 18.15 9.02
N ASN A 100 11.55 19.32 9.68
CA ASN A 100 10.82 20.50 9.19
C ASN A 100 11.34 20.96 7.82
N ALA A 101 12.66 20.96 7.61
CA ALA A 101 13.25 21.27 6.30
C ALA A 101 12.79 20.29 5.21
N LEU A 102 12.70 18.99 5.50
CA LEU A 102 12.21 17.99 4.54
C LEU A 102 10.73 18.21 4.19
N ASN A 103 9.90 18.60 5.14
CA ASN A 103 8.47 18.80 4.91
C ASN A 103 8.15 20.06 4.08
N GLU A 104 9.12 20.95 3.87
CA GLU A 104 8.94 22.14 3.04
C GLU A 104 8.83 21.82 1.56
N LYS A 105 7.93 22.55 0.86
CA LYS A 105 7.65 22.36 -0.57
C LYS A 105 8.92 22.41 -1.42
N TYR A 106 9.82 23.35 -1.14
CA TYR A 106 11.07 23.50 -1.89
C TYR A 106 11.97 22.26 -1.76
N ALA A 107 12.10 21.69 -0.56
CA ALA A 107 12.94 20.50 -0.33
C ALA A 107 12.38 19.22 -1.00
N GLN A 108 11.08 19.18 -1.31
CA GLN A 108 10.50 18.07 -2.09
C GLN A 108 10.82 18.15 -3.59
N LEU A 109 11.16 19.35 -4.09
CA LEU A 109 11.48 19.60 -5.49
C LEU A 109 13.00 19.62 -5.76
N ASP A 110 13.79 20.11 -4.80
CA ASP A 110 15.24 20.24 -4.89
C ASP A 110 15.92 18.97 -4.32
N MET A 111 16.33 18.06 -5.20
CA MET A 111 16.94 16.78 -4.83
C MET A 111 18.31 16.94 -4.15
N ASP A 112 19.04 18.02 -4.45
CA ASP A 112 20.34 18.31 -3.83
C ASP A 112 20.16 18.70 -2.37
N LEU A 113 19.21 19.61 -2.12
CA LEU A 113 18.83 20.00 -0.77
C LEU A 113 18.29 18.80 0.01
N LYS A 114 17.43 17.99 -0.61
CA LYS A 114 16.88 16.78 0.01
C LYS A 114 17.97 15.79 0.40
N SER A 115 18.90 15.50 -0.51
CA SER A 115 20.06 14.65 -0.26
C SER A 115 20.94 15.20 0.86
N GLU A 116 21.16 16.51 0.89
CA GLU A 116 21.93 17.15 1.95
C GLU A 116 21.24 17.03 3.32
N ILE A 117 19.92 17.23 3.40
CA ILE A 117 19.19 17.09 4.66
C ILE A 117 19.27 15.63 5.15
N ILE A 118 19.03 14.66 4.27
CA ILE A 118 19.13 13.22 4.60
C ILE A 118 20.55 12.86 5.05
N THR A 119 21.58 13.42 4.43
CA THR A 119 22.98 13.24 4.85
C THR A 119 23.19 13.72 6.29
N ASN A 120 22.62 14.87 6.67
CA ASN A 120 22.77 15.39 8.04
C ASN A 120 21.93 14.62 9.07
N ILE A 121 20.77 14.07 8.68
CA ILE A 121 20.03 13.13 9.52
C ILE A 121 20.88 11.88 9.80
N GLY A 122 21.54 11.34 8.77
CA GLY A 122 22.50 10.24 8.92
C GLY A 122 23.63 10.57 9.89
N ASN A 123 24.19 11.79 9.82
CA ASN A 123 25.20 12.25 10.77
C ASN A 123 24.67 12.29 12.21
N CYS A 124 23.42 12.74 12.44
CA CYS A 124 22.81 12.72 13.76
C CYS A 124 22.64 11.30 14.30
N TYR A 125 22.25 10.34 13.45
CA TYR A 125 22.17 8.94 13.85
C TYR A 125 23.55 8.34 14.15
N HIS A 126 24.57 8.70 13.35
CA HIS A 126 25.95 8.28 13.60
C HIS A 126 26.46 8.80 14.96
N GLN A 127 26.23 10.08 15.27
CA GLN A 127 26.58 10.67 16.58
C GLN A 127 25.84 9.99 17.76
N GLN A 128 24.63 9.47 17.51
CA GLN A 128 23.84 8.72 18.50
C GLN A 128 24.17 7.22 18.55
N SER A 129 25.22 6.78 17.84
CA SER A 129 25.59 5.35 17.71
C SER A 129 24.53 4.47 17.04
N LEU A 130 23.56 5.05 16.33
CA LEU A 130 22.58 4.35 15.51
C LEU A 130 23.16 4.05 14.13
N TYR A 131 24.19 3.21 14.09
CA TYR A 131 25.04 3.03 12.89
C TYR A 131 24.28 2.44 11.69
N ASN A 132 23.39 1.48 11.90
CA ASN A 132 22.62 0.90 10.79
C ASN A 132 21.68 1.94 10.15
N ASP A 133 20.99 2.73 10.97
CA ASP A 133 20.11 3.79 10.49
C ASP A 133 20.92 4.90 9.78
N ALA A 134 22.08 5.26 10.31
CA ALA A 134 22.99 6.21 9.66
C ALA A 134 23.45 5.73 8.27
N LEU A 135 23.85 4.46 8.17
CA LEU A 135 24.29 3.85 6.91
C LEU A 135 23.17 3.86 5.86
N GLU A 136 21.95 3.51 6.26
CA GLU A 136 20.77 3.57 5.38
C GLU A 136 20.52 5.00 4.89
N LYS A 137 20.58 6.01 5.77
CA LYS A 137 20.41 7.42 5.36
C LYS A 137 21.52 7.89 4.42
N TYR A 138 22.78 7.50 4.63
CA TYR A 138 23.86 7.85 3.68
C TYR A 138 23.65 7.21 2.30
N ARG A 139 23.19 5.96 2.25
CA ARG A 139 22.85 5.27 0.98
C ARG A 139 21.65 5.92 0.30
N GLU A 140 20.62 6.28 1.07
CA GLU A 140 19.47 7.01 0.58
C GLU A 140 19.87 8.36 -0.03
N ALA A 141 20.73 9.15 0.64
CA ALA A 141 21.22 10.41 0.13
C ALA A 141 21.95 10.26 -1.22
N ILE A 142 22.77 9.21 -1.38
CA ILE A 142 23.44 8.91 -2.66
C ILE A 142 22.41 8.61 -3.75
N ARG A 143 21.42 7.74 -3.45
CA ARG A 143 20.38 7.36 -4.41
C ARG A 143 19.54 8.56 -4.85
N LEU A 144 19.19 9.45 -3.93
CA LEU A 144 18.47 10.70 -4.24
C LEU A 144 19.29 11.63 -5.14
N GLY A 145 20.62 11.63 -4.96
CA GLY A 145 21.53 12.44 -5.74
C GLY A 145 21.77 11.94 -7.18
N GLU A 146 21.32 10.75 -7.59
CA GLU A 146 21.62 10.22 -8.94
C GLU A 146 21.04 11.09 -10.07
N LEU A 147 20.05 11.94 -9.78
CA LEU A 147 19.48 12.91 -10.72
C LEU A 147 20.12 14.31 -10.60
N SER A 148 21.10 14.48 -9.72
CA SER A 148 21.79 15.74 -9.45
C SER A 148 22.96 15.98 -10.40
N GLU A 149 23.17 17.22 -10.81
CA GLU A 149 24.42 17.64 -11.48
C GLU A 149 25.63 17.57 -10.52
N GLU A 150 25.40 17.59 -9.20
CA GLU A 150 26.43 17.50 -8.16
C GLU A 150 26.60 16.08 -7.58
N ILE A 151 26.15 15.04 -8.30
CA ILE A 151 26.19 13.64 -7.84
C ILE A 151 27.56 13.20 -7.32
N ASN A 152 28.66 13.62 -7.97
CA ASN A 152 30.00 13.26 -7.52
C ASN A 152 30.36 13.91 -6.18
N TYR A 153 29.92 15.14 -5.92
CA TYR A 153 30.08 15.79 -4.61
C TYR A 153 29.25 15.08 -3.54
N ILE A 154 28.00 14.71 -3.85
CA ILE A 154 27.12 13.95 -2.95
C ILE A 154 27.73 12.59 -2.61
N LYS A 155 28.24 11.86 -3.61
CA LYS A 155 28.95 10.57 -3.44
C LYS A 155 30.20 10.75 -2.59
N ALA A 156 31.03 11.75 -2.88
CA ALA A 156 32.24 12.02 -2.10
C ALA A 156 31.92 12.25 -0.61
N LYS A 157 30.95 13.11 -0.32
CA LYS A 157 30.53 13.42 1.05
C LYS A 157 29.99 12.19 1.79
N ASN A 158 29.07 11.46 1.18
CA ASN A 158 28.43 10.32 1.83
C ASN A 158 29.34 9.10 1.96
N TYR A 159 30.20 8.81 0.98
CA TYR A 159 31.22 7.76 1.16
C TYR A 159 32.23 8.12 2.24
N ASN A 160 32.59 9.39 2.40
CA ASN A 160 33.42 9.82 3.52
C ASN A 160 32.74 9.57 4.87
N ASN A 161 31.45 9.89 4.98
CA ASN A 161 30.67 9.62 6.21
C ASN A 161 30.54 8.12 6.49
N ILE A 162 30.38 7.29 5.46
CA ILE A 162 30.39 5.83 5.60
C ILE A 162 31.76 5.34 6.09
N GLY A 163 32.86 5.93 5.59
CA GLY A 163 34.20 5.68 6.10
C GLY A 163 34.33 5.99 7.60
N ASN A 164 33.88 7.18 8.03
CA ASN A 164 33.86 7.58 9.45
C ASN A 164 33.06 6.60 10.32
N LEU A 165 31.94 6.12 9.79
CA LEU A 165 31.10 5.14 10.48
C LEU A 165 31.85 3.84 10.73
N TYR A 166 32.49 3.27 9.69
CA TYR A 166 33.26 2.03 9.84
C TYR A 166 34.49 2.18 10.73
N GLU A 167 35.12 3.37 10.74
CA GLU A 167 36.20 3.69 11.67
C GLU A 167 35.69 3.69 13.13
N THR A 168 34.50 4.22 13.38
CA THR A 168 33.88 4.27 14.72
C THR A 168 33.52 2.88 15.24
N VAL A 169 32.94 2.02 14.39
CA VAL A 169 32.46 0.69 14.78
C VAL A 169 33.62 -0.31 14.98
N LYS A 170 34.86 0.08 14.71
CA LYS A 170 36.06 -0.78 14.80
C LYS A 170 35.93 -2.11 14.02
N THR A 171 35.13 -2.11 12.96
CA THR A 171 35.17 -3.16 11.92
C THR A 171 36.55 -3.22 11.28
N PRO A 172 36.93 -4.27 10.52
CA PRO A 172 38.25 -4.33 9.89
C PRO A 172 38.56 -3.03 9.16
N LYS A 173 39.69 -2.39 9.50
CA LYS A 173 40.09 -1.04 9.07
C LYS A 173 40.06 -0.87 7.53
N ASP A 174 40.19 -1.97 6.80
CA ASP A 174 40.10 -2.05 5.35
C ASP A 174 38.78 -1.46 4.80
N SER A 175 37.68 -1.59 5.55
CA SER A 175 36.38 -1.04 5.14
C SER A 175 36.40 0.49 5.17
N ALA A 176 36.90 1.11 6.25
CA ALA A 176 36.99 2.57 6.35
C ALA A 176 37.90 3.15 5.26
N TYR A 177 39.09 2.55 5.09
CA TYR A 177 40.03 2.92 4.03
C TYR A 177 39.40 2.85 2.64
N TYR A 178 38.73 1.74 2.31
CA TYR A 178 38.04 1.57 1.03
C TYR A 178 37.04 2.70 0.75
N TYR A 179 36.20 3.04 1.73
CA TYR A 179 35.21 4.10 1.56
C TYR A 179 35.83 5.50 1.47
N TYR A 180 36.90 5.78 2.20
CA TYR A 180 37.65 7.03 2.03
C TYR A 180 38.31 7.13 0.65
N CYS A 181 38.89 6.04 0.14
CA CYS A 181 39.42 6.00 -1.24
C CYS A 181 38.32 6.22 -2.27
N LYS A 182 37.15 5.60 -2.07
CA LYS A 182 35.98 5.80 -2.93
C LYS A 182 35.50 7.24 -2.88
N ALA A 183 35.43 7.85 -1.70
CA ALA A 183 35.12 9.26 -1.52
C ALA A 183 36.11 10.16 -2.27
N TYR A 184 37.41 9.87 -2.15
CA TYR A 184 38.48 10.61 -2.82
C TYR A 184 38.39 10.53 -4.33
N TYR A 185 38.06 9.35 -4.88
CA TYR A 185 37.84 9.15 -6.31
C TYR A 185 36.75 10.08 -6.85
N TYR A 186 35.56 10.08 -6.21
CA TYR A 186 34.45 10.93 -6.65
C TYR A 186 34.77 12.41 -6.47
N PHE A 187 35.38 12.80 -5.35
CA PHE A 187 35.87 14.17 -5.15
C PHE A 187 36.80 14.60 -6.28
N LYS A 188 37.78 13.77 -6.65
CA LYS A 188 38.75 14.09 -7.72
C LYS A 188 38.12 14.19 -9.10
N SER A 189 37.15 13.33 -9.42
CA SER A 189 36.43 13.39 -10.69
C SER A 189 35.70 14.73 -10.87
N ASP A 190 35.09 15.23 -9.79
CA ASP A 190 34.33 16.47 -9.75
C ASP A 190 35.22 17.72 -9.67
N TYR A 191 36.33 17.63 -8.91
CA TYR A 191 37.25 18.73 -8.68
C TYR A 191 37.92 19.26 -9.95
N LYS A 192 38.09 18.40 -10.97
CA LYS A 192 38.65 18.80 -12.27
C LYS A 192 37.73 19.79 -13.00
N ASN A 193 36.42 19.68 -12.82
CA ASN A 193 35.45 20.46 -13.58
C ASN A 193 35.15 21.80 -12.93
N THR A 194 35.16 21.87 -11.60
CA THR A 194 34.88 23.13 -10.88
C THR A 194 35.51 23.14 -9.50
N GLN A 195 36.29 24.17 -9.20
CA GLN A 195 36.90 24.37 -7.87
C GLN A 195 36.08 25.38 -7.08
N THR A 196 35.26 24.89 -6.14
CA THR A 196 34.49 25.73 -5.22
C THR A 196 35.00 25.56 -3.79
N GLN A 197 34.71 26.54 -2.93
CA GLN A 197 35.10 26.48 -1.52
C GLN A 197 34.57 25.23 -0.82
N LYS A 198 33.28 24.88 -1.03
CA LYS A 198 32.68 23.64 -0.49
C LYS A 198 33.40 22.37 -0.95
N LYS A 199 33.86 22.33 -2.20
CA LYS A 199 34.61 21.19 -2.76
C LYS A 199 36.02 21.12 -2.14
N ASN A 200 36.67 22.26 -1.90
CA ASN A 200 37.94 22.29 -1.17
C ASN A 200 37.78 21.80 0.27
N THR A 201 36.70 22.19 0.98
CA THR A 201 36.41 21.70 2.34
C THR A 201 36.30 20.18 2.38
N ILE A 202 35.49 19.56 1.50
CA ILE A 202 35.34 18.11 1.48
C ILE A 202 36.65 17.40 1.08
N GLY A 203 37.41 17.97 0.14
CA GLY A 203 38.73 17.44 -0.24
C GLY A 203 39.71 17.43 0.91
N ALA A 204 39.73 18.51 1.71
CA ALA A 204 40.53 18.59 2.93
C ALA A 204 40.07 17.54 3.95
N THR A 205 38.77 17.43 4.24
CA THR A 205 38.22 16.43 5.17
C THR A 205 38.59 14.99 4.77
N ILE A 206 38.38 14.61 3.51
CA ILE A 206 38.71 13.26 3.02
C ILE A 206 40.21 12.98 3.16
N CYS A 207 41.07 13.95 2.84
CA CYS A 207 42.52 13.78 2.98
C CYS A 207 42.94 13.69 4.45
N THR A 208 42.33 14.45 5.35
CA THR A 208 42.57 14.33 6.79
C THR A 208 42.24 12.92 7.28
N ASN A 209 41.08 12.39 6.89
CA ASN A 209 40.65 11.04 7.27
C ASN A 209 41.58 9.95 6.68
N LEU A 210 41.97 10.07 5.41
CA LEU A 210 42.94 9.16 4.80
C LEU A 210 44.29 9.20 5.54
N GLY A 211 44.78 10.39 5.91
CA GLY A 211 46.00 10.54 6.69
C GLY A 211 45.91 9.88 8.07
N GLU A 212 44.78 10.05 8.75
CA GLU A 212 44.50 9.42 10.05
C GLU A 212 44.53 7.89 9.96
N VAL A 213 43.88 7.28 8.96
CA VAL A 213 43.91 5.83 8.77
C VAL A 213 45.35 5.31 8.64
N TRP A 214 46.19 5.98 7.85
CA TRP A 214 47.60 5.60 7.71
C TRP A 214 48.43 5.85 8.96
N SER A 215 48.12 6.91 9.72
CA SER A 215 48.73 7.20 11.02
C SER A 215 48.53 6.03 12.00
N THR A 216 47.30 5.52 12.08
CA THR A 216 46.98 4.37 12.96
C THR A 216 47.56 3.03 12.48
N ASN A 217 48.10 2.99 11.26
CA ASN A 217 48.81 1.84 10.68
C ASN A 217 50.35 2.02 10.73
N SER A 218 50.84 3.02 11.48
CA SER A 218 52.27 3.32 11.64
C SER A 218 53.00 3.64 10.33
N ARG A 219 52.27 4.06 9.29
CA ARG A 219 52.85 4.46 7.98
C ARG A 219 52.97 5.98 7.92
N ILE A 220 54.04 6.50 8.52
CA ILE A 220 54.26 7.94 8.68
C ILE A 220 54.28 8.67 7.33
N ASP A 221 54.97 8.14 6.32
CA ASP A 221 55.10 8.80 5.01
C ASP A 221 53.75 8.94 4.30
N SER A 222 52.93 7.89 4.31
CA SER A 222 51.59 7.91 3.73
C SER A 222 50.68 8.89 4.48
N SER A 223 50.76 8.92 5.82
CA SER A 223 50.02 9.88 6.64
C SER A 223 50.39 11.32 6.30
N LYS A 224 51.69 11.65 6.28
CA LYS A 224 52.21 12.98 5.90
C LYS A 224 51.78 13.41 4.50
N TYR A 225 51.81 12.49 3.53
CA TYR A 225 51.35 12.76 2.17
C TYR A 225 49.90 13.26 2.12
N TYR A 226 48.99 12.58 2.82
CA TYR A 226 47.58 12.96 2.85
C TYR A 226 47.33 14.21 3.70
N PHE A 227 48.02 14.40 4.83
CA PHE A 227 47.93 15.63 5.60
C PHE A 227 48.42 16.86 4.82
N ASN A 228 49.49 16.73 4.04
CA ASN A 228 49.94 17.82 3.14
C ASN A 228 48.87 18.16 2.10
N LYS A 229 48.22 17.15 1.50
CA LYS A 229 47.07 17.39 0.61
C LYS A 229 45.91 18.05 1.33
N ALA A 230 45.61 17.64 2.56
CA ALA A 230 44.55 18.24 3.37
C ALA A 230 44.84 19.73 3.61
N ALA A 231 46.08 20.08 3.96
CA ALA A 231 46.52 21.47 4.13
C ALA A 231 46.37 22.28 2.84
N LEU A 232 46.79 21.73 1.69
CA LEU A 232 46.65 22.39 0.39
C LEU A 232 45.19 22.70 0.05
N TYR A 233 44.29 21.75 0.29
CA TYR A 233 42.85 21.99 0.10
C TYR A 233 42.29 22.97 1.11
N ASN A 234 42.70 22.88 2.37
CA ASN A 234 42.22 23.77 3.42
C ASN A 234 42.66 25.22 3.20
N ASN A 235 43.86 25.46 2.67
CA ASN A 235 44.33 26.80 2.30
C ASN A 235 43.42 27.47 1.27
N LYS A 236 42.84 26.69 0.35
CA LYS A 236 41.82 27.18 -0.60
C LYS A 236 40.44 27.30 0.04
N ALA A 237 40.09 26.41 0.97
CA ALA A 237 38.81 26.42 1.67
C ALA A 237 38.70 27.57 2.69
N LYS A 238 39.84 28.00 3.25
CA LYS A 238 39.96 28.99 4.34
C LYS A 238 39.11 28.63 5.57
N ASP A 239 39.00 27.32 5.85
CA ASP A 239 38.26 26.83 7.02
C ASP A 239 39.21 26.69 8.21
N ILE A 240 39.09 27.63 9.14
CA ILE A 240 39.96 27.72 10.33
C ILE A 240 39.74 26.50 11.25
N THR A 241 38.48 26.11 11.44
CA THR A 241 38.11 24.97 12.29
C THR A 241 38.65 23.66 11.73
N LEU A 242 38.51 23.45 10.42
CA LEU A 242 39.07 22.27 9.75
C LEU A 242 40.61 22.27 9.78
N GLY A 243 41.22 23.45 9.69
CA GLY A 243 42.66 23.62 9.90
C GLY A 243 43.11 23.14 11.27
N ALA A 244 42.41 23.54 12.34
CA ALA A 244 42.70 23.08 13.70
C ALA A 244 42.52 21.57 13.87
N VAL A 245 41.49 20.98 13.25
CA VAL A 245 41.33 19.51 13.23
C VAL A 245 42.52 18.85 12.56
N LEU A 246 43.00 19.36 11.42
CA LEU A 246 44.19 18.83 10.75
C LEU A 246 45.44 18.93 11.64
N GLU A 247 45.66 20.08 12.28
CA GLU A 247 46.76 20.28 13.24
C GLU A 247 46.69 19.25 14.38
N GLN A 248 45.50 19.02 14.94
CA GLN A 248 45.30 18.00 15.98
C GLN A 248 45.70 16.60 15.49
N LYS A 249 45.29 16.21 14.27
CA LYS A 249 45.65 14.91 13.69
C LYS A 249 47.15 14.77 13.41
N ILE A 250 47.80 15.85 12.99
CA ILE A 250 49.27 15.90 12.84
C ILE A 250 49.93 15.74 14.20
N GLY A 251 49.43 16.40 15.24
CA GLY A 251 49.90 16.23 16.62
C GLY A 251 49.81 14.77 17.10
N VAL A 252 48.69 14.09 16.81
CA VAL A 252 48.52 12.66 17.11
C VAL A 252 49.52 11.78 16.35
N LEU A 253 49.80 12.07 15.07
CA LEU A 253 50.83 11.36 14.31
C LEU A 253 52.21 11.46 14.97
N TYR A 254 52.62 12.66 15.37
CA TYR A 254 53.92 12.86 16.03
C TYR A 254 53.96 12.26 17.43
N TYR A 255 52.83 12.29 18.16
CA TYR A 255 52.69 11.59 19.43
C TYR A 255 53.00 10.08 19.28
N HIS A 256 52.42 9.42 18.27
CA HIS A 256 52.71 8.01 17.98
C HIS A 256 54.12 7.78 17.44
N SER A 257 54.72 8.78 16.81
CA SER A 257 56.11 8.76 16.33
C SER A 257 57.13 9.07 17.42
N HIS A 258 56.68 9.27 18.67
CA HIS A 258 57.51 9.61 19.84
C HIS A 258 58.21 10.98 19.75
N ASP A 259 57.84 11.81 18.77
CA ASP A 259 58.26 13.21 18.69
C ASP A 259 57.28 14.07 19.50
N TYR A 260 57.45 13.99 20.83
CA TYR A 260 56.53 14.61 21.78
C TYR A 260 56.57 16.14 21.76
N LYS A 261 57.69 16.75 21.37
CA LYS A 261 57.80 18.22 21.28
C LYS A 261 56.98 18.74 20.09
N THR A 262 57.13 18.11 18.93
CA THR A 262 56.35 18.46 17.73
C THR A 262 54.87 18.15 17.96
N ALA A 263 54.56 17.05 18.64
CA ALA A 263 53.19 16.72 19.04
C ALA A 263 52.56 17.80 19.95
N GLU A 264 53.28 18.28 20.97
CA GLU A 264 52.81 19.35 21.86
C GLU A 264 52.48 20.62 21.07
N TYR A 265 53.39 21.04 20.19
CA TYR A 265 53.20 22.24 19.36
C TYR A 265 51.90 22.19 18.54
N HIS A 266 51.68 21.10 17.81
CA HIS A 266 50.50 20.96 16.96
C HIS A 266 49.20 20.82 17.76
N LEU A 267 49.22 20.10 18.89
CA LEU A 267 48.06 19.94 19.76
C LEU A 267 47.68 21.26 20.45
N GLU A 268 48.65 22.05 20.92
CA GLU A 268 48.41 23.36 21.51
C GLU A 268 47.84 24.34 20.49
N LYS A 269 48.40 24.36 19.26
CA LYS A 269 47.90 25.18 18.16
C LYS A 269 46.44 24.85 17.82
N ALA A 270 46.08 23.56 17.77
CA ALA A 270 44.70 23.14 17.56
C ALA A 270 43.80 23.56 18.73
N LYS A 271 44.25 23.34 19.96
CA LYS A 271 43.52 23.69 21.18
C LYS A 271 43.15 25.17 21.22
N THR A 272 44.09 26.07 20.94
CA THR A 272 43.82 27.53 20.93
C THR A 272 42.66 27.89 20.02
N VAL A 273 42.61 27.32 18.81
CA VAL A 273 41.49 27.57 17.89
C VAL A 273 40.17 27.01 18.45
N PHE A 274 40.20 25.82 19.05
CA PHE A 274 38.99 25.24 19.66
C PHE A 274 38.51 26.04 20.88
N GLU A 275 39.41 26.67 21.64
CA GLU A 275 39.09 27.58 22.75
C GLU A 275 38.40 28.84 22.21
N GLU A 276 38.99 29.49 21.20
CA GLU A 276 38.43 30.67 20.53
C GLU A 276 37.04 30.41 19.93
N LYS A 277 36.83 29.19 19.40
CA LYS A 277 35.57 28.79 18.77
C LYS A 277 34.57 28.13 19.72
N GLU A 278 34.91 28.03 21.01
CA GLU A 278 34.09 27.38 22.03
C GLU A 278 33.67 25.94 21.65
N ASP A 279 34.49 25.21 20.88
CA ASP A 279 34.20 23.82 20.46
C ASP A 279 34.52 22.84 21.59
N ILE A 280 33.57 22.69 22.52
CA ILE A 280 33.72 21.88 23.72
C ILE A 280 34.05 20.41 23.42
N TYR A 281 33.58 19.85 22.30
CA TYR A 281 33.85 18.46 21.95
C TYR A 281 35.30 18.28 21.49
N LYS A 282 35.77 19.18 20.63
CA LYS A 282 37.17 19.17 20.18
C LYS A 282 38.15 19.56 21.28
N LEU A 283 37.75 20.40 22.21
CA LEU A 283 38.52 20.67 23.43
C LEU A 283 38.63 19.46 24.34
N SER A 284 37.54 18.72 24.56
CA SER A 284 37.58 17.47 25.34
C SER A 284 38.58 16.46 24.75
N GLU A 285 38.54 16.27 23.43
CA GLU A 285 39.51 15.44 22.70
C GLU A 285 40.95 15.97 22.87
N SER A 286 41.16 17.27 22.72
CA SER A 286 42.49 17.91 22.84
C SER A 286 43.07 17.80 24.24
N TYR A 287 42.28 18.08 25.28
CA TYR A 287 42.72 17.92 26.67
C TYR A 287 43.05 16.48 26.99
N THR A 288 42.26 15.52 26.50
CA THR A 288 42.56 14.09 26.67
C THR A 288 43.93 13.72 26.08
N LEU A 289 44.26 14.25 24.90
CA LEU A 289 45.56 14.04 24.25
C LEU A 289 46.70 14.74 25.01
N LEU A 290 46.50 16.00 25.42
CA LEU A 290 47.49 16.77 26.17
C LEU A 290 47.76 16.18 27.56
N ILE A 291 46.77 15.63 28.25
CA ILE A 291 46.95 14.92 29.53
C ILE A 291 47.88 13.70 29.34
N LYS A 292 47.65 12.92 28.27
CA LYS A 292 48.49 11.75 27.94
C LYS A 292 49.92 12.18 27.61
N LEU A 293 50.08 13.24 26.82
CA LEU A 293 51.37 13.78 26.43
C LEU A 293 52.14 14.32 27.65
N ASN A 294 51.51 15.13 28.49
CA ASN A 294 52.14 15.72 29.68
C ASN A 294 52.50 14.66 30.73
N LYS A 295 51.75 13.55 30.79
CA LYS A 295 52.14 12.37 31.59
C LYS A 295 53.50 11.81 31.14
N ILE A 296 53.72 11.69 29.83
CA ILE A 296 54.96 11.16 29.26
C ILE A 296 56.12 12.15 29.44
N LEU A 297 55.83 13.44 29.27
CA LEU A 297 56.82 14.52 29.46
C LEU A 297 57.17 14.78 30.94
N GLY A 298 56.48 14.15 31.89
CA GLY A 298 56.69 14.37 33.34
C GLY A 298 56.21 15.73 33.84
N ASN A 299 55.34 16.43 33.09
CA ASN A 299 54.83 17.74 33.48
C ASN A 299 53.51 17.62 34.27
N GLU A 300 53.62 17.28 35.55
CA GLU A 300 52.48 17.02 36.44
C GLU A 300 51.57 18.25 36.61
N LYS A 301 52.14 19.47 36.59
CA LYS A 301 51.38 20.71 36.74
C LYS A 301 50.41 20.91 35.57
N LYS A 302 50.92 20.90 34.33
CA LYS A 302 50.08 21.01 33.12
C LYS A 302 49.10 19.84 33.03
N GLN A 303 49.54 18.64 33.39
CA GLN A 303 48.65 17.47 33.39
C GLN A 303 47.43 17.67 34.31
N THR A 304 47.64 18.21 35.51
CA THR A 304 46.56 18.48 36.47
C THR A 304 45.63 19.57 35.95
N GLU A 305 46.19 20.66 35.42
CA GLU A 305 45.43 21.75 34.81
C GLU A 305 44.49 21.24 33.69
N TYR A 306 45.01 20.43 32.76
CA TYR A 306 44.16 19.88 31.69
C TYR A 306 43.11 18.89 32.21
N LYS A 307 43.35 18.16 33.31
CA LYS A 307 42.34 17.30 33.92
C LYS A 307 41.17 18.12 34.48
N ASP A 308 41.46 19.24 35.15
CA ASP A 308 40.43 20.12 35.71
C ASP A 308 39.60 20.79 34.60
N LEU A 309 40.28 21.22 33.53
CA LEU A 309 39.63 21.75 32.33
C LEU A 309 38.76 20.68 31.64
N LEU A 310 39.26 19.46 31.49
CA LEU A 310 38.51 18.34 30.93
C LEU A 310 37.25 18.04 31.74
N PHE A 311 37.36 17.97 33.07
CA PHE A 311 36.22 17.76 33.96
C PHE A 311 35.13 18.83 33.77
N THR A 312 35.55 20.10 33.67
CA THR A 312 34.64 21.22 33.42
C THR A 312 33.91 21.09 32.08
N ILE A 313 34.63 20.66 31.04
CA ILE A 313 34.06 20.44 29.70
C ILE A 313 33.12 19.24 29.69
N GLU A 314 33.50 18.12 30.30
CA GLU A 314 32.67 16.90 30.36
C GLU A 314 31.34 17.18 31.07
N LYS A 315 31.34 18.00 32.13
CA LYS A 315 30.11 18.47 32.77
C LYS A 315 29.19 19.21 31.80
N LYS A 316 29.75 20.11 30.96
CA LYS A 316 28.98 20.84 29.92
C LYS A 316 28.42 19.89 28.86
N ILE A 317 29.26 18.96 28.37
CA ILE A 317 28.85 17.95 27.38
C ILE A 317 27.71 17.09 27.92
N ASN A 318 27.83 16.59 29.15
CA ASN A 318 26.82 15.76 29.79
C ASN A 318 25.48 16.48 29.95
N ALA A 319 25.49 17.78 30.30
CA ALA A 319 24.27 18.58 30.38
C ALA A 319 23.56 18.70 29.01
N ILE A 320 24.32 18.92 27.94
CA ILE A 320 23.77 18.99 26.57
C ILE A 320 23.22 17.63 26.14
N GLN A 321 23.99 16.56 26.30
CA GLN A 321 23.58 15.20 25.92
C GLN A 321 22.36 14.71 26.71
N GLY A 322 22.27 15.03 28.00
CA GLY A 322 21.10 14.72 28.82
C GLY A 322 19.81 15.33 28.24
N SER A 323 19.86 16.59 27.80
CA SER A 323 18.72 17.25 27.16
C SER A 323 18.38 16.71 25.76
N ALA A 324 19.39 16.28 25.00
CA ALA A 324 19.22 15.82 23.62
C ALA A 324 18.71 14.36 23.51
N ARG A 325 19.07 13.48 24.46
CA ARG A 325 18.63 12.07 24.46
C ARG A 325 17.13 11.91 24.61
N ALA A 326 16.47 12.76 25.39
CA ALA A 326 15.01 12.76 25.52
C ALA A 326 14.31 13.11 24.20
N ALA A 327 14.80 14.12 23.50
CA ALA A 327 14.20 14.59 22.25
C ALA A 327 14.46 13.67 21.03
N THR A 328 15.59 12.96 21.01
CA THR A 328 15.96 12.04 19.92
C THR A 328 15.15 10.75 19.94
N LEU A 329 14.96 10.15 21.11
CA LEU A 329 14.14 8.95 21.27
C LEU A 329 12.70 9.20 20.78
N ASP A 330 12.12 10.35 21.14
CA ASP A 330 10.80 10.77 20.67
C ASP A 330 10.71 10.87 19.15
N ASN A 331 11.74 11.43 18.49
CA ASN A 331 11.74 11.58 17.03
C ASN A 331 11.88 10.24 16.31
N VAL A 332 12.75 9.34 16.79
CA VAL A 332 12.90 7.99 16.22
C VAL A 332 11.63 7.16 16.42
N ILE A 333 11.01 7.26 17.60
CA ILE A 333 9.72 6.61 17.87
C ILE A 333 8.65 7.19 16.94
N LYS A 334 8.57 8.50 16.76
CA LYS A 334 7.61 9.13 15.83
C LYS A 334 7.80 8.66 14.39
N GLU A 335 9.03 8.63 13.87
CA GLU A 335 9.29 8.18 12.49
C GLU A 335 8.93 6.70 12.31
N LYS A 336 9.32 5.84 13.24
CA LYS A 336 8.91 4.42 13.22
C LYS A 336 7.39 4.30 13.30
N ASN A 337 6.74 5.02 14.20
CA ASN A 337 5.28 5.01 14.35
C ASN A 337 4.56 5.51 13.10
N GLU A 338 5.08 6.53 12.41
CA GLU A 338 4.50 6.95 11.13
C GLU A 338 4.62 5.89 10.04
N VAL A 339 5.77 5.21 9.95
CA VAL A 339 5.97 4.10 9.02
C VAL A 339 5.04 2.94 9.33
N PHE A 340 4.91 2.57 10.61
CA PHE A 340 3.97 1.55 11.05
C PHE A 340 2.52 1.96 10.77
N ARG A 341 2.13 3.20 11.10
CA ARG A 341 0.80 3.74 10.83
C ARG A 341 0.45 3.72 9.34
N LYS A 342 1.40 4.07 8.46
CA LYS A 342 1.20 3.95 7.00
C LYS A 342 0.98 2.50 6.56
N LYS A 343 1.69 1.54 7.16
CA LYS A 343 1.48 0.10 6.91
C LYS A 343 0.12 -0.38 7.44
N GLU A 344 -0.29 0.05 8.63
CA GLU A 344 -1.60 -0.27 9.21
C GLU A 344 -2.74 0.30 8.38
N ILE A 345 -2.66 1.57 7.96
CA ILE A 345 -3.65 2.18 7.07
C ILE A 345 -3.77 1.37 5.77
N ARG A 346 -2.63 0.98 5.17
CA ARG A 346 -2.65 0.12 3.97
C ARG A 346 -3.31 -1.23 4.24
N LEU A 347 -3.05 -1.85 5.39
CA LEU A 347 -3.68 -3.12 5.78
C LEU A 347 -5.19 -2.97 5.96
N TYR A 348 -5.66 -1.90 6.63
CA TYR A 348 -7.08 -1.62 6.79
C TYR A 348 -7.79 -1.41 5.45
N TRP A 349 -7.15 -0.74 4.48
CA TRP A 349 -7.67 -0.63 3.11
C TRP A 349 -7.83 -1.99 2.44
N ILE A 350 -6.84 -2.88 2.57
CA ILE A 350 -6.90 -4.24 2.00
C ILE A 350 -8.05 -5.03 2.64
N ILE A 351 -8.18 -5.01 3.98
CA ILE A 351 -9.26 -5.70 4.71
C ILE A 351 -10.63 -5.15 4.29
N THR A 352 -10.77 -3.84 4.15
CA THR A 352 -12.02 -3.19 3.73
C THR A 352 -12.42 -3.62 2.32
N ILE A 353 -11.46 -3.70 1.39
CA ILE A 353 -11.72 -4.19 0.02
C ILE A 353 -12.17 -5.65 0.03
N ILE A 354 -11.51 -6.51 0.82
CA ILE A 354 -11.90 -7.91 0.96
C ILE A 354 -13.32 -8.03 1.51
N LEU A 355 -13.66 -7.27 2.57
CA LEU A 355 -15.01 -7.25 3.13
C LEU A 355 -16.06 -6.81 2.11
N LEU A 356 -15.78 -5.77 1.33
CA LEU A 356 -16.69 -5.30 0.27
C LEU A 356 -16.89 -6.38 -0.82
N ILE A 357 -15.83 -7.06 -1.24
CA ILE A 357 -15.93 -8.16 -2.21
C ILE A 357 -16.76 -9.31 -1.63
N THR A 358 -16.52 -9.70 -0.37
CA THR A 358 -17.32 -10.77 0.27
C THR A 358 -18.79 -10.38 0.39
N LEU A 359 -19.11 -9.13 0.72
CA LEU A 359 -20.48 -8.63 0.76
C LEU A 359 -21.13 -8.68 -0.62
N LEU A 360 -20.42 -8.28 -1.68
CA LEU A 360 -20.91 -8.37 -3.06
C LEU A 360 -21.17 -9.83 -3.48
N VAL A 361 -20.30 -10.76 -3.10
CA VAL A 361 -20.50 -12.20 -3.36
C VAL A 361 -21.73 -12.72 -2.60
N ILE A 362 -21.94 -12.31 -1.35
CA ILE A 362 -23.13 -12.68 -0.57
C ILE A 362 -24.40 -12.12 -1.22
N ILE A 363 -24.40 -10.83 -1.60
CA ILE A 363 -25.55 -10.20 -2.29
C ILE A 363 -25.83 -10.92 -3.60
N PHE A 364 -24.80 -11.23 -4.39
CA PHE A 364 -24.94 -11.97 -5.64
C PHE A 364 -25.45 -13.40 -5.41
N SER A 365 -24.99 -14.08 -4.36
CA SER A 365 -25.45 -15.41 -3.98
C SER A 365 -26.93 -15.40 -3.56
N VAL A 366 -27.34 -14.44 -2.73
CA VAL A 366 -28.75 -14.27 -2.33
C VAL A 366 -29.63 -13.93 -3.53
N TYR A 367 -29.18 -13.01 -4.39
CA TYR A 367 -29.89 -12.62 -5.60
C TYR A 367 -30.05 -13.80 -6.57
N SER A 368 -28.97 -14.54 -6.83
CA SER A 368 -29.00 -15.72 -7.71
C SER A 368 -29.86 -16.85 -7.13
N HIS A 369 -29.82 -17.07 -5.82
CA HIS A 369 -30.67 -18.05 -5.15
C HIS A 369 -32.16 -17.67 -5.22
N LYS A 370 -32.50 -16.41 -4.95
CA LYS A 370 -33.88 -15.90 -5.08
C LYS A 370 -34.39 -16.06 -6.51
N ARG A 371 -33.59 -15.67 -7.51
CA ARG A 371 -33.94 -15.82 -8.93
C ARG A 371 -34.18 -17.28 -9.33
N LYS A 372 -33.38 -18.22 -8.80
CA LYS A 372 -33.57 -19.66 -9.03
C LYS A 372 -34.84 -20.21 -8.37
N LYS A 373 -35.19 -19.71 -7.18
CA LYS A 373 -36.43 -20.08 -6.48
C LYS A 373 -37.67 -19.55 -7.20
N ASP A 374 -37.65 -18.28 -7.61
CA ASP A 374 -38.77 -17.64 -8.32
C ASP A 374 -39.06 -18.33 -9.66
N SER A 375 -38.01 -18.69 -10.41
CA SER A 375 -38.15 -19.46 -11.65
C SER A 375 -38.69 -20.87 -11.42
N SER A 376 -38.25 -21.56 -10.37
CA SER A 376 -38.76 -22.89 -10.03
C SER A 376 -40.24 -22.87 -9.59
N PHE A 377 -40.64 -21.84 -8.84
CA PHE A 377 -42.04 -21.64 -8.43
C PHE A 377 -42.96 -21.44 -9.64
N LEU A 378 -42.53 -20.63 -10.62
CA LEU A 378 -43.30 -20.41 -11.85
C LEU A 378 -43.49 -21.70 -12.66
N THR A 379 -42.47 -22.57 -12.71
CA THR A 379 -42.58 -23.87 -13.38
C THR A 379 -43.60 -24.79 -12.70
N LEU A 380 -43.56 -24.87 -11.36
CA LEU A 380 -44.51 -25.67 -10.58
C LEU A 380 -45.96 -25.20 -10.74
N GLN A 381 -46.17 -23.88 -10.85
CA GLN A 381 -47.51 -23.33 -11.07
C GLN A 381 -48.06 -23.75 -12.44
N LYS A 382 -47.25 -23.66 -13.50
CA LYS A 382 -47.63 -24.13 -14.84
C LYS A 382 -47.97 -25.62 -14.87
N GLU A 383 -47.19 -26.44 -14.17
CA GLU A 383 -47.48 -27.88 -14.08
C GLU A 383 -48.81 -28.17 -13.38
N ARG A 384 -49.14 -27.43 -12.32
CA ARG A 384 -50.44 -27.56 -11.62
C ARG A 384 -51.61 -27.17 -12.51
N ASP A 385 -51.50 -26.08 -13.26
CA ASP A 385 -52.57 -25.62 -14.17
C ASP A 385 -52.84 -26.68 -15.26
N ILE A 386 -51.78 -27.31 -15.80
CA ILE A 386 -51.90 -28.39 -16.78
C ILE A 386 -52.59 -29.62 -16.18
N ILE A 387 -52.28 -29.98 -14.92
CA ILE A 387 -52.90 -31.12 -14.25
C ILE A 387 -54.39 -30.86 -14.02
N GLN A 388 -54.77 -29.67 -13.54
CA GLN A 388 -56.18 -29.32 -13.34
C GLN A 388 -56.97 -29.39 -14.65
N GLN A 389 -56.40 -28.92 -15.75
CA GLN A 389 -57.06 -28.97 -17.05
C GLN A 389 -57.32 -30.42 -17.50
N LYS A 390 -56.35 -31.32 -17.30
CA LYS A 390 -56.53 -32.76 -17.58
C LYS A 390 -57.58 -33.43 -16.71
N GLU A 391 -57.68 -33.05 -15.43
CA GLU A 391 -58.71 -33.59 -14.52
C GLU A 391 -60.13 -33.20 -14.96
N ILE A 392 -60.31 -31.95 -15.43
CA ILE A 392 -61.60 -31.47 -15.96
C ILE A 392 -61.98 -32.27 -17.22
N GLU A 393 -61.07 -32.39 -18.20
CA GLU A 393 -61.31 -33.17 -19.43
C GLU A 393 -61.66 -34.64 -19.12
N THR A 394 -60.96 -35.25 -18.16
CA THR A 394 -61.20 -36.65 -17.76
C THR A 394 -62.58 -36.82 -17.10
N THR A 395 -63.04 -35.80 -16.37
CA THR A 395 -64.35 -35.82 -15.70
C THR A 395 -65.49 -35.65 -16.71
N GLU A 396 -65.34 -34.75 -17.70
CA GLU A 396 -66.31 -34.60 -18.79
C GLU A 396 -66.46 -35.88 -19.62
N LEU A 397 -65.36 -36.56 -19.94
CA LEU A 397 -65.39 -37.83 -20.67
C LEU A 397 -66.12 -38.93 -19.90
N LYS A 398 -65.90 -39.01 -18.57
CA LYS A 398 -66.62 -39.97 -17.71
C LYS A 398 -68.12 -39.71 -17.66
N LEU A 399 -68.55 -38.45 -17.62
CA LEU A 399 -69.97 -38.09 -17.62
C LEU A 399 -70.67 -38.47 -18.93
N LYS A 400 -70.05 -38.20 -20.09
CA LYS A 400 -70.59 -38.59 -21.40
C LYS A 400 -70.78 -40.09 -21.58
N ILE A 401 -69.88 -40.89 -20.99
CA ILE A 401 -69.97 -42.36 -21.03
C ILE A 401 -71.16 -42.86 -20.20
N ASN A 402 -71.43 -42.26 -19.05
CA ASN A 402 -72.53 -42.68 -18.18
C ASN A 402 -73.91 -42.38 -18.79
N GLU A 403 -74.12 -41.21 -19.39
CA GLU A 403 -75.40 -40.86 -20.03
C GLU A 403 -75.75 -41.83 -21.18
N SER A 404 -74.76 -42.21 -21.99
CA SER A 404 -74.95 -43.15 -23.10
C SER A 404 -75.24 -44.59 -22.63
N PHE A 405 -74.70 -44.99 -21.46
CA PHE A 405 -75.00 -46.30 -20.85
C PHE A 405 -76.44 -46.36 -20.34
N ASP A 406 -76.88 -45.34 -19.60
CA ASP A 406 -78.22 -45.30 -19.01
C ASP A 406 -79.32 -45.31 -20.07
N GLU A 407 -79.10 -44.61 -21.20
CA GLU A 407 -80.01 -44.61 -22.35
C GLU A 407 -80.21 -46.03 -22.92
N VAL A 408 -79.12 -46.76 -23.17
CA VAL A 408 -79.16 -48.13 -23.71
C VAL A 408 -79.83 -49.09 -22.74
N VAL A 409 -79.57 -48.95 -21.43
CA VAL A 409 -80.21 -49.75 -20.38
C VAL A 409 -81.71 -49.49 -20.35
N GLN A 410 -82.14 -48.23 -20.46
CA GLN A 410 -83.57 -47.88 -20.44
C GLN A 410 -84.32 -48.44 -21.66
N LEU A 411 -83.76 -48.28 -22.87
CA LEU A 411 -84.32 -48.86 -24.09
C LEU A 411 -84.48 -50.38 -24.00
N ALA A 412 -83.56 -51.06 -23.30
CA ALA A 412 -83.63 -52.50 -23.06
C ALA A 412 -84.79 -52.89 -22.14
N LYS A 413 -84.99 -52.13 -21.06
CA LYS A 413 -86.09 -52.33 -20.08
C LYS A 413 -87.46 -52.15 -20.72
N ASP A 414 -87.57 -51.15 -21.59
CA ASP A 414 -88.80 -50.81 -22.30
C ASP A 414 -89.09 -51.77 -23.50
N ASN A 415 -88.18 -52.72 -23.76
CA ASN A 415 -88.20 -53.64 -24.90
C ASN A 415 -88.41 -52.93 -26.24
N SER A 416 -87.81 -51.75 -26.38
CA SER A 416 -87.96 -50.90 -27.55
C SER A 416 -87.38 -51.59 -28.81
N PRO A 417 -87.96 -51.35 -30.00
CA PRO A 417 -87.39 -51.79 -31.28
C PRO A 417 -85.98 -51.22 -31.53
N GLU A 418 -85.70 -50.01 -31.04
CA GLU A 418 -84.47 -49.25 -31.26
C GLU A 418 -83.30 -49.72 -30.37
N PHE A 419 -83.58 -50.44 -29.28
CA PHE A 419 -82.57 -50.89 -28.31
C PHE A 419 -81.32 -51.49 -28.96
N PHE A 420 -81.50 -52.42 -29.90
CA PHE A 420 -80.36 -53.15 -30.46
C PHE A 420 -79.49 -52.27 -31.37
N ILE A 421 -80.11 -51.33 -32.09
CA ILE A 421 -79.38 -50.37 -32.94
C ILE A 421 -78.55 -49.44 -32.04
N ARG A 422 -79.16 -48.87 -30.99
CA ARG A 422 -78.46 -48.00 -30.04
C ARG A 422 -77.33 -48.74 -29.31
N PHE A 423 -77.57 -50.00 -28.93
CA PHE A 423 -76.52 -50.85 -28.34
C PHE A 423 -75.32 -51.04 -29.29
N GLN A 424 -75.55 -51.23 -30.59
CA GLN A 424 -74.47 -51.36 -31.58
C GLN A 424 -73.68 -50.07 -31.77
N GLU A 425 -74.32 -48.90 -31.66
CA GLU A 425 -73.63 -47.60 -31.71
C GLU A 425 -72.74 -47.36 -30.49
N VAL A 426 -73.23 -47.71 -29.29
CA VAL A 426 -72.50 -47.48 -28.03
C VAL A 426 -71.43 -48.56 -27.79
N TYR A 427 -71.71 -49.82 -28.18
CA TYR A 427 -70.83 -50.98 -27.98
C TYR A 427 -70.49 -51.74 -29.29
N PRO A 428 -69.90 -51.07 -30.31
CA PRO A 428 -69.62 -51.71 -31.60
C PRO A 428 -68.64 -52.88 -31.47
N GLN A 429 -67.72 -52.81 -30.49
CA GLN A 429 -66.72 -53.84 -30.25
C GLN A 429 -67.34 -55.16 -29.78
N VAL A 430 -68.38 -55.12 -28.95
CA VAL A 430 -69.03 -56.31 -28.38
C VAL A 430 -69.70 -57.14 -29.46
N CYS A 431 -70.47 -56.52 -30.35
CA CYS A 431 -71.10 -57.23 -31.46
C CYS A 431 -70.05 -57.83 -32.42
N SER A 432 -68.96 -57.10 -32.67
CA SER A 432 -67.86 -57.60 -33.49
C SER A 432 -67.16 -58.82 -32.87
N ALA A 433 -67.01 -58.84 -31.54
CA ALA A 433 -66.40 -59.95 -30.82
C ALA A 433 -67.29 -61.21 -30.83
N ILE A 434 -68.60 -61.06 -30.64
CA ILE A 434 -69.57 -62.16 -30.67
C ILE A 434 -69.66 -62.80 -32.06
N LEU A 435 -69.75 -61.99 -33.12
CA LEU A 435 -69.85 -62.48 -34.49
C LEU A 435 -68.56 -63.17 -34.98
N LYS A 436 -67.39 -62.82 -34.44
CA LYS A 436 -66.13 -63.54 -34.71
C LYS A 436 -66.18 -64.98 -34.20
N ILE A 437 -66.89 -65.25 -33.10
CA ILE A 437 -66.99 -66.58 -32.49
C ILE A 437 -68.00 -67.44 -33.24
N ASN A 438 -69.18 -66.90 -33.54
CA ASN A 438 -70.19 -67.61 -34.33
C ASN A 438 -70.85 -66.67 -35.35
N PRO A 439 -70.42 -66.72 -36.63
CA PRO A 439 -70.97 -65.89 -37.70
C PRO A 439 -72.43 -66.21 -38.07
N GLN A 440 -72.98 -67.36 -37.65
CA GLN A 440 -74.35 -67.78 -37.99
C GLN A 440 -75.42 -67.33 -36.98
N LEU A 441 -75.05 -66.51 -35.98
CA LEU A 441 -76.01 -65.95 -35.03
C LEU A 441 -76.94 -64.95 -35.72
N ILE A 442 -78.25 -65.19 -35.58
CA ILE A 442 -79.27 -64.28 -36.14
C ILE A 442 -79.46 -63.05 -35.24
N SER A 443 -80.03 -61.97 -35.81
CA SER A 443 -80.23 -60.69 -35.09
C SER A 443 -80.95 -60.84 -33.74
N SER A 444 -81.96 -61.70 -33.64
CA SER A 444 -82.67 -61.94 -32.37
C SER A 444 -81.80 -62.57 -31.27
N GLU A 445 -80.73 -63.28 -31.65
CA GLU A 445 -79.78 -63.90 -30.74
C GLU A 445 -78.70 -62.90 -30.30
N LEU A 446 -78.28 -62.01 -31.20
CA LEU A 446 -77.40 -60.89 -30.86
C LEU A 446 -78.10 -59.89 -29.94
N LYS A 447 -79.39 -59.58 -30.18
CA LYS A 447 -80.22 -58.77 -29.27
C LYS A 447 -80.26 -59.41 -27.87
N PHE A 448 -80.37 -60.73 -27.81
CA PHE A 448 -80.34 -61.45 -26.54
C PHE A 448 -78.96 -61.40 -25.86
N CYS A 449 -77.87 -61.49 -26.62
CA CYS A 449 -76.51 -61.32 -26.08
C CYS A 449 -76.28 -59.90 -25.52
N ALA A 450 -76.82 -58.86 -26.18
CA ALA A 450 -76.78 -57.50 -25.67
C ALA A 450 -77.45 -57.37 -24.29
N LEU A 451 -78.59 -58.04 -24.08
CA LEU A 451 -79.26 -58.08 -22.77
C LEU A 451 -78.40 -58.78 -21.70
N LEU A 452 -77.64 -59.81 -22.08
CA LEU A 452 -76.71 -60.48 -21.17
C LEU A 452 -75.49 -59.60 -20.86
N PHE A 453 -74.95 -58.88 -21.85
CA PHE A 453 -73.85 -57.95 -21.66
C PHE A 453 -74.19 -56.82 -20.68
N LEU A 454 -75.43 -56.30 -20.77
CA LEU A 454 -75.97 -55.32 -19.81
C LEU A 454 -76.30 -55.91 -18.44
N ASN A 455 -76.01 -57.20 -18.21
CA ASN A 455 -76.12 -57.89 -16.94
C ASN A 455 -77.57 -58.04 -16.43
N PHE A 456 -78.57 -58.06 -17.32
CA PHE A 456 -79.96 -58.32 -16.93
C PHE A 456 -80.17 -59.77 -16.50
N SER A 457 -80.83 -59.98 -15.37
CA SER A 457 -81.08 -61.31 -14.83
C SER A 457 -82.07 -62.11 -15.70
N THR A 458 -82.18 -63.43 -15.49
CA THR A 458 -83.20 -64.24 -16.19
C THR A 458 -84.61 -63.73 -15.91
N LYS A 459 -84.86 -63.15 -14.73
CA LYS A 459 -86.15 -62.58 -14.36
C LYS A 459 -86.41 -61.28 -15.11
N ASP A 460 -85.41 -60.39 -15.16
CA ASP A 460 -85.53 -59.09 -15.84
C ASP A 460 -85.76 -59.27 -17.34
N ILE A 461 -85.00 -60.14 -17.98
CA ILE A 461 -85.17 -60.42 -19.42
C ILE A 461 -86.56 -61.00 -19.69
N ALA A 462 -87.06 -61.89 -18.82
CA ALA A 462 -88.39 -62.48 -18.96
C ALA A 462 -89.49 -61.41 -18.84
N GLU A 463 -89.35 -60.50 -17.88
CA GLU A 463 -90.23 -59.36 -17.67
C GLU A 463 -90.23 -58.41 -18.87
N TYR A 464 -89.06 -57.93 -19.30
CA TYR A 464 -88.96 -56.95 -20.40
C TYR A 464 -89.41 -57.54 -21.74
N THR A 465 -89.06 -58.80 -22.02
CA THR A 465 -89.42 -59.42 -23.30
C THR A 465 -90.80 -60.07 -23.30
N PHE A 466 -91.55 -59.99 -22.19
CA PHE A 466 -92.85 -60.65 -22.00
C PHE A 466 -92.80 -62.16 -22.32
N THR A 467 -91.72 -62.84 -21.91
CA THR A 467 -91.53 -64.28 -22.12
C THR A 467 -91.42 -65.02 -20.79
N SER A 468 -91.72 -66.33 -20.78
CA SER A 468 -91.57 -67.10 -19.54
C SER A 468 -90.09 -67.19 -19.11
N PRO A 469 -89.77 -67.16 -17.80
CA PRO A 469 -88.40 -67.36 -17.32
C PRO A 469 -87.77 -68.66 -17.82
N LYS A 470 -88.58 -69.70 -18.05
CA LYS A 470 -88.13 -70.97 -18.62
C LYS A 470 -87.66 -70.82 -20.07
N THR A 471 -88.35 -70.00 -20.86
CA THR A 471 -87.97 -69.66 -22.24
C THR A 471 -86.64 -68.92 -22.27
N VAL A 472 -86.45 -67.93 -21.40
CA VAL A 472 -85.17 -67.18 -21.29
C VAL A 472 -84.03 -68.10 -20.88
N GLN A 473 -84.25 -69.00 -19.92
CA GLN A 473 -83.24 -69.97 -19.50
C GLN A 473 -82.86 -70.94 -20.63
N ASN A 474 -83.83 -71.39 -21.42
CA ASN A 474 -83.57 -72.22 -22.60
C ASN A 474 -82.77 -71.46 -23.67
N ARG A 475 -83.10 -70.17 -23.91
CA ARG A 475 -82.32 -69.31 -24.81
C ARG A 475 -80.90 -69.09 -24.33
N LYS A 476 -80.67 -68.86 -23.02
CA LYS A 476 -79.33 -68.80 -22.42
C LYS A 476 -78.52 -70.06 -22.67
N ASN A 477 -79.13 -71.22 -22.45
CA ASN A 477 -78.47 -72.50 -22.72
C ASN A 477 -78.16 -72.67 -24.22
N GLY A 478 -79.03 -72.18 -25.10
CA GLY A 478 -78.81 -72.13 -26.55
C GLY A 478 -77.62 -71.26 -26.94
N ILE A 479 -77.55 -70.03 -26.42
CA ILE A 479 -76.43 -69.10 -26.64
C ILE A 479 -75.13 -69.68 -26.11
N ARG A 480 -75.14 -70.26 -24.90
CA ARG A 480 -73.97 -70.90 -24.30
C ARG A 480 -73.36 -71.96 -25.23
N LYS A 481 -74.21 -72.81 -25.83
CA LYS A 481 -73.78 -73.82 -26.80
C LYS A 481 -73.32 -73.20 -28.13
N LYS A 482 -74.04 -72.21 -28.66
CA LYS A 482 -73.70 -71.55 -29.93
C LYS A 482 -72.40 -70.75 -29.86
N LEU A 483 -72.03 -70.24 -28.70
CA LEU A 483 -70.80 -69.48 -28.46
C LEU A 483 -69.67 -70.33 -27.84
N ASN A 484 -69.85 -71.65 -27.73
CA ASN A 484 -68.88 -72.57 -27.11
C ASN A 484 -68.41 -72.12 -25.71
N ILE A 485 -69.32 -71.58 -24.89
CA ILE A 485 -68.99 -71.12 -23.54
C ILE A 485 -68.99 -72.33 -22.58
N PRO A 486 -67.90 -72.57 -21.84
CA PRO A 486 -67.81 -73.68 -20.88
C PRO A 486 -68.90 -73.62 -19.79
N SER A 487 -69.28 -74.79 -19.26
CA SER A 487 -70.35 -74.93 -18.26
C SER A 487 -70.00 -74.32 -16.90
N ASP A 488 -68.71 -74.27 -16.58
CA ASP A 488 -68.10 -73.75 -15.35
C ASP A 488 -67.85 -72.23 -15.38
N THR A 489 -67.93 -71.60 -16.55
CA THR A 489 -67.73 -70.15 -16.70
C THR A 489 -69.03 -69.38 -16.45
N ASP A 490 -69.01 -68.34 -15.61
CA ASP A 490 -70.17 -67.45 -15.43
C ASP A 490 -70.48 -66.70 -16.74
N LEU A 491 -71.73 -66.82 -17.19
CA LEU A 491 -72.16 -66.30 -18.48
C LEU A 491 -72.05 -64.77 -18.56
N TYR A 492 -72.35 -64.07 -17.46
CA TYR A 492 -72.34 -62.60 -17.42
C TYR A 492 -70.93 -62.05 -17.35
N LEU A 493 -70.07 -62.68 -16.53
CA LEU A 493 -68.66 -62.31 -16.46
C LEU A 493 -67.96 -62.52 -17.80
N TRP A 494 -68.31 -63.59 -18.53
CA TRP A 494 -67.81 -63.83 -19.88
C TRP A 494 -68.18 -62.69 -20.84
N PHE A 495 -69.44 -62.22 -20.83
CA PHE A 495 -69.84 -61.09 -21.66
C PHE A 495 -69.17 -59.78 -21.27
N LYS A 496 -68.90 -59.52 -19.99
CA LYS A 496 -68.17 -58.32 -19.56
C LYS A 496 -66.70 -58.29 -19.99
N ASN A 497 -66.13 -59.44 -20.31
CA ASN A 497 -64.74 -59.60 -20.72
C ASN A 497 -64.56 -59.73 -22.24
N LEU A 498 -65.65 -59.63 -23.03
CA LEU A 498 -65.61 -59.47 -24.49
C LEU A 498 -65.22 -58.03 -24.85
#